data_AF-A0A0D7E8E4-F1
#
_entry.id   AF-A0A0D7E8E4-F1
#
_cell.length_a   1.000
_cell.length_b   1.000
_cell.length_c   1.000
_cell.angle_alpha   90.00
_cell.angle_beta   90.00
_cell.angle_gamma   90.00
#
_symmetry.space_group_name_H-M   'P 1'
#
loop_
_entity.id
_entity.type
_entity.pdbx_description
1 polymer ?
#
loop_
_entity_poly.entity_id
_entity_poly.type
_entity_poly.pdbx_seq_one_letter_code
_entity_poly.pdbx_strand_id
1 'polypeptide(L)' 'MVWRNVDIPFDPLCCPNCGARMRLARIDARPVRRFEEFERHIYRCDDCANISRFVIDKQSWAERRSA' A
#
# COMPACT_ATOMS: atom_id res chain seq x y z
N MET A 1 3.87 7.36 14.02
CA MET A 1 4.31 6.57 12.84
C MET A 1 4.73 5.21 13.37
N VAL A 2 3.96 4.16 13.10
CA VAL A 2 4.25 2.80 13.61
C VAL A 2 4.86 2.01 12.45
N TRP A 3 6.13 1.63 12.58
CA TRP A 3 6.77 0.66 11.69
C TRP A 3 6.49 -0.75 12.22
N ARG A 4 5.85 -1.61 11.42
CA ARG A 4 5.70 -3.05 11.74
C ARG A 4 6.48 -3.86 10.70
N ASN A 5 7.36 -4.74 11.19
CA ASN A 5 8.02 -5.77 10.39
C ASN A 5 6.96 -6.74 9.85
N VAL A 6 7.11 -7.12 8.58
CA VAL A 6 6.07 -7.69 7.73
C VAL A 6 6.05 -9.22 7.81
N ASP A 7 5.85 -9.77 9.01
CA ASP A 7 5.63 -11.22 9.22
C ASP A 7 4.15 -11.56 9.47
N ILE A 8 3.27 -10.56 9.41
CA ILE A 8 1.81 -10.75 9.43
C ILE A 8 1.34 -10.62 7.97
N PRO A 9 0.47 -11.50 7.44
CA PRO A 9 -0.18 -11.26 6.16
C PRO A 9 -0.90 -9.92 6.23
N PHE A 10 -0.26 -8.91 5.67
CA PHE A 10 -0.69 -7.53 5.78
C PHE A 10 -1.75 -7.29 4.72
N ASP A 11 -3.01 -7.13 5.16
CA ASP A 11 -4.10 -6.73 4.27
C ASP A 11 -4.14 -5.20 4.17
N PRO A 12 -3.76 -4.60 3.01
CA PRO A 12 -3.82 -3.16 2.80
C PRO A 12 -5.23 -2.58 2.85
N LEU A 13 -6.26 -3.43 2.84
CA LEU A 13 -7.66 -3.03 3.00
C LEU A 13 -8.08 -2.90 4.47
N CYS A 14 -7.23 -3.27 5.43
CA CYS A 14 -7.54 -3.18 6.86
C CYS A 14 -6.68 -2.11 7.55
N CYS A 15 -7.33 -1.26 8.34
CA CYS A 15 -6.65 -0.17 9.05
C CYS A 15 -5.83 -0.74 10.22
N PRO A 16 -4.50 -0.51 10.27
CA PRO A 16 -3.67 -1.02 11.35
C PRO A 16 -3.98 -0.37 12.70
N ASN A 17 -4.72 0.73 12.71
CA ASN A 17 -5.08 1.47 13.92
C ASN A 17 -6.40 0.97 14.54
N CYS A 18 -7.44 0.76 13.73
CA CYS A 18 -8.79 0.45 14.23
C CYS A 18 -9.41 -0.82 13.62
N GLY A 19 -8.72 -1.51 12.70
CA GLY A 19 -9.22 -2.71 12.02
C GLY A 19 -10.29 -2.45 10.94
N ALA A 20 -10.82 -1.22 10.84
CA ALA A 20 -11.82 -0.86 9.83
C ALA A 20 -11.25 -0.89 8.40
N ARG A 21 -12.14 -0.89 7.41
CA ARG A 21 -11.74 -0.91 6.00
C ARG A 21 -10.98 0.36 5.62
N MET A 22 -9.96 0.21 4.78
CA MET A 22 -9.26 1.31 4.15
C MET A 22 -9.63 1.40 2.67
N ARG A 23 -9.78 2.63 2.18
CA ARG A 23 -9.97 2.95 0.76
C ARG A 23 -8.67 3.47 0.17
N LEU A 24 -8.41 3.10 -1.08
CA LEU A 24 -7.34 3.71 -1.86
C LEU A 24 -7.71 5.18 -2.13
N ALA A 25 -6.89 6.09 -1.63
CA ALA A 25 -7.11 7.53 -1.78
C ALA A 25 -6.32 8.09 -2.97
N ARG A 26 -5.10 7.60 -3.19
CA ARG A 26 -4.20 8.12 -4.23
C ARG A 26 -3.14 7.09 -4.59
N ILE A 27 -2.73 7.08 -5.86
CA ILE A 27 -1.53 6.40 -6.32
C ILE A 27 -0.54 7.47 -6.76
N ASP A 28 0.67 7.45 -6.20
CA ASP A 28 1.79 8.27 -6.66
C ASP A 28 2.79 7.37 -7.40
N ALA A 29 2.87 7.53 -8.71
CA ALA A 29 3.96 6.94 -9.49
C ALA A 29 5.28 7.61 -9.09
N ARG A 30 6.27 6.81 -8.71
CA ARG A 30 7.61 7.31 -8.37
C ARG A 30 8.59 6.72 -9.37
N PRO A 31 8.97 7.49 -10.40
CA PRO A 31 10.00 7.02 -11.33
C PRO A 31 11.36 7.04 -10.62
N VAL A 32 12.13 5.97 -10.77
CA VAL A 32 13.56 5.98 -10.48
C VAL A 32 14.29 6.01 -11.82
N ARG A 33 15.11 7.05 -11.99
CA ARG A 33 16.01 7.32 -13.11
C ARG A 33 15.40 7.51 -14.51
N ARG A 34 14.32 6.79 -14.88
CA ARG A 34 13.48 6.97 -16.09
C ARG A 34 12.33 5.95 -16.21
N PHE A 35 12.23 4.99 -15.29
CA PHE A 35 11.22 3.92 -15.31
C PHE A 35 10.35 3.99 -14.05
N GLU A 36 9.05 3.73 -14.19
CA GLU A 36 8.13 3.58 -13.04
C GLU A 36 8.35 2.21 -12.39
N GLU A 37 9.37 2.09 -11.54
CA GLU A 37 9.69 0.81 -10.88
C GLU A 37 8.71 0.49 -9.75
N PHE A 38 8.16 1.51 -9.08
CA PHE A 38 7.19 1.33 -8.00
C PHE A 38 6.09 2.38 -7.98
N GLU A 39 4.93 1.94 -7.51
CA GLU A 39 3.78 2.78 -7.21
C GLU A 39 3.66 2.96 -5.70
N ARG A 40 3.47 4.19 -5.26
CA ARG A 40 3.13 4.46 -3.86
C ARG A 40 1.61 4.59 -3.73
N HIS A 41 0.99 3.57 -3.17
CA HIS A 41 -0.45 3.57 -2.90
C HIS A 41 -0.69 4.18 -1.53
N ILE A 42 -1.55 5.20 -1.48
CA ILE A 42 -1.93 5.90 -0.26
C ILE A 42 -3.36 5.49 0.07
N TYR A 43 -3.54 4.85 1.21
CA TYR A 43 -4.84 4.42 1.71
C TYR A 43 -5.29 5.31 2.87
N ARG A 44 -6.59 5.57 2.93
CA ARG A 44 -7.23 6.29 4.02
C ARG A 44 -8.28 5.41 4.67
N CYS A 45 -8.28 5.34 5.99
CA CYS A 45 -9.34 4.67 6.74
C CYS A 45 -10.59 5.53 6.74
N ASP A 46 -11.75 4.93 6.49
CA ASP A 46 -13.03 5.65 6.49
C ASP A 46 -13.47 6.05 7.91
N ASP A 47 -13.08 5.29 8.94
CA ASP A 47 -13.56 5.51 10.31
C ASP A 47 -12.68 6.46 11.11
N CYS A 48 -11.37 6.21 11.17
CA CYS A 48 -10.43 6.98 12.01
C CYS A 48 -9.55 7.95 11.21
N ALA A 49 -9.80 8.08 9.91
CA ALA A 49 -9.00 8.91 8.99
C ALA A 49 -7.49 8.58 8.96
N ASN A 50 -7.05 7.44 9.50
CA ASN A 50 -5.66 7.00 9.46
C ASN A 50 -5.17 6.87 8.01
N ILE A 51 -3.95 7.36 7.75
CA ILE A 51 -3.33 7.32 6.42
C ILE A 51 -2.18 6.32 6.43
N SER A 52 -2.30 5.30 5.60
CA SER A 52 -1.25 4.31 5.36
C SER A 52 -0.66 4.50 3.96
N ARG A 53 0.65 4.29 3.82
CA ARG A 53 1.36 4.43 2.54
C ARG A 53 2.10 3.13 2.26
N PHE A 54 1.83 2.54 1.10
CA PHE A 54 2.46 1.30 0.65
C PHE A 54 3.26 1.55 -0.61
N VAL A 55 4.42 0.92 -0.70
CA VAL A 55 5.22 0.88 -1.92
C VAL A 55 4.94 -0.45 -2.58
N ILE A 56 4.36 -0.43 -3.77
CA ILE A 56 4.07 -1.60 -4.59
C ILE A 56 5.08 -1.62 -5.72
N ASP A 57 5.89 -2.67 -5.74
CA ASP A 57 6.80 -2.94 -6.86
C ASP A 57 5.99 -3.48 -8.05
N LYS A 58 6.09 -2.82 -9.23
CA LYS A 58 5.31 -3.21 -10.41
C LYS A 58 5.73 -4.58 -10.96
N GLN A 59 7.00 -4.99 -10.82
CA GLN A 59 7.45 -6.31 -11.28
C GLN A 59 6.84 -7.41 -10.43
N SER A 60 6.90 -7.27 -9.10
CA SER A 60 6.35 -8.26 -8.16
C SER A 60 4.82 -8.41 -8.26
N TRP A 61 4.10 -7.33 -8.61
CA TRP A 61 2.64 -7.36 -8.74
C TRP A 61 2.16 -8.05 -10.02
N ALA A 62 2.92 -7.94 -11.12
CA ALA A 62 2.61 -8.61 -12.38
C ALA A 62 2.77 -10.14 -12.29
N GLU A 63 3.80 -10.60 -11.57
CA GLU A 63 4.05 -12.03 -11.34
C GLU A 63 2.94 -12.68 -10.50
N ARG A 64 2.44 -11.99 -9.47
CA ARG A 64 1.32 -12.48 -8.63
C ARG A 64 -0.04 -12.55 -9.34
N ARG A 65 -0.19 -11.91 -10.52
CA ARG A 65 -1.43 -11.93 -11.31
C ARG A 65 -1.45 -13.02 -12.40
N SER A 66 -0.31 -13.64 -12.65
CA SER A 66 -0.12 -14.65 -13.70
C SER A 66 0.14 -16.05 -13.12
N ALA A 67 0.22 -16.16 -11.79
CA ALA A 67 0.19 -17.39 -11.01
C ALA A 67 -1.22 -17.64 -10.49
#